data_AF-A0A1I2LIZ8-F1
#
_entry.id   AF-A0A1I2LIZ8-F1
#
_cell.length_a   1.000
_cell.length_b   1.000
_cell.length_c   1.000
_cell.angle_alpha   90.00
_cell.angle_beta   90.00
_cell.angle_gamma   90.00
#
_symmetry.space_group_name_H-M   'P 1'
#
loop_
_entity.id
_entity.type
_entity.pdbx_description
1 polymer ?
#
loop_
_entity_poly.entity_id
_entity_poly.type
_entity_poly.pdbx_seq_one_letter_code
_entity_poly.pdbx_strand_id
1 'polypeptide(L)'
;MTSMSSDPDALLSRIADALERLAPPPAPDTGWLTHPAYVWTGSTARAVERLDAPALDLLRGIDTQKERVVTNVARLAAGHAAHDMLLWGSRGMGKSAVLRAAVRAAQTANPGRVALVQVAQEALSGVTSLFATLGEQDRRFLVFIDDLGFEENDGAGPRLLRSWLEGGVEARPANVRLAVTSNRRAIVSRTMSEQDDPINPRDVVDDRLALADRFGLSIGFHNCDQPSYLAIIAGYAQEFGLEWEPGDALEWSRRRGARSGRVAWQYVNELAGRAGKAI
;
A
#
# COMPACT_ATOMS: atom_id res chain seq x y z
N MET A 1 -67.61 -20.76 6.43
CA MET A 1 -66.53 -20.12 5.65
C MET A 1 -65.99 -18.98 6.48
N THR A 2 -64.95 -19.22 7.28
CA THR A 2 -64.30 -18.18 8.08
C THR A 2 -62.99 -17.86 7.39
N SER A 3 -62.98 -16.73 6.69
CA SER A 3 -61.79 -16.18 6.03
C SER A 3 -60.75 -15.85 7.09
N MET A 4 -59.63 -16.58 7.12
CA MET A 4 -58.43 -16.15 7.84
C MET A 4 -57.83 -14.96 7.07
N SER A 5 -58.26 -13.73 7.40
CA SER A 5 -57.52 -12.54 6.97
C SER A 5 -56.19 -12.55 7.72
N SER A 6 -55.13 -13.01 7.07
CA SER A 6 -53.76 -12.82 7.55
C SER A 6 -53.54 -11.31 7.67
N ASP A 7 -53.35 -10.84 8.90
CA ASP A 7 -53.04 -9.43 9.16
C ASP A 7 -51.75 -9.06 8.41
N PRO A 8 -51.82 -8.17 7.40
CA PRO A 8 -50.68 -7.81 6.58
C PRO A 8 -49.51 -7.29 7.42
N ASP A 9 -49.78 -6.58 8.52
CA ASP A 9 -48.76 -5.99 9.38
C ASP A 9 -48.01 -7.06 10.18
N ALA A 10 -48.73 -8.11 10.61
CA ALA A 10 -48.12 -9.26 11.28
C ALA A 10 -47.24 -10.08 10.31
N LEU A 11 -47.63 -10.17 9.04
CA LEU A 11 -46.85 -10.83 8.01
C LEU A 11 -45.59 -10.01 7.66
N LEU A 12 -45.73 -8.69 7.53
CA LEU A 12 -44.63 -7.76 7.26
C LEU A 12 -43.61 -7.72 8.41
N SER A 13 -44.05 -7.70 9.67
CA SER A 13 -43.15 -7.83 10.82
C SER A 13 -42.40 -9.15 10.82
N ARG A 14 -43.07 -10.27 10.54
CA ARG A 14 -42.40 -11.59 10.48
C ARG A 14 -41.35 -11.66 9.38
N ILE A 15 -41.58 -10.98 8.25
CA ILE A 15 -40.62 -10.88 7.15
C ILE A 15 -39.46 -9.98 7.56
N ALA A 16 -39.71 -8.83 8.17
CA ALA A 16 -38.68 -7.94 8.69
C ALA A 16 -37.78 -8.64 9.72
N ASP A 17 -38.36 -9.34 10.70
CA ASP A 17 -37.62 -10.10 11.72
C ASP A 17 -36.80 -11.26 11.12
N ALA A 18 -37.31 -11.87 10.05
CA ALA A 18 -36.56 -12.90 9.33
C ALA A 18 -35.39 -12.31 8.52
N LEU A 19 -35.58 -11.13 7.92
CA LEU A 19 -34.54 -10.41 7.19
C LEU A 19 -33.46 -9.84 8.15
N GLU A 20 -33.83 -9.32 9.32
CA GLU A 20 -32.89 -8.86 10.34
C GLU A 20 -32.03 -10.00 10.90
N ARG A 21 -32.59 -11.21 11.05
CA ARG A 21 -31.81 -12.40 11.44
C ARG A 21 -30.84 -12.90 10.37
N LEU A 22 -31.11 -12.56 9.10
CA LEU A 22 -30.23 -12.87 7.97
C LEU A 22 -29.21 -11.75 7.70
N ALA A 23 -29.47 -10.54 8.20
CA ALA A 23 -28.55 -9.43 8.11
C ALA A 23 -27.34 -9.70 9.04
N PRO A 24 -26.09 -9.62 8.54
CA PRO A 24 -24.93 -9.61 9.40
C PRO A 24 -25.08 -8.47 10.42
N PRO A 25 -24.61 -8.63 11.67
CA PRO A 25 -24.60 -7.54 12.62
C PRO A 25 -23.87 -6.33 12.01
N PRO A 26 -24.36 -5.09 12.25
CA PRO A 26 -23.74 -3.89 11.72
C PRO A 26 -22.26 -3.88 12.11
N ALA A 27 -21.39 -3.58 11.14
CA ALA A 27 -19.96 -3.54 11.37
C ALA A 27 -19.68 -2.53 12.51
N PRO A 28 -18.82 -2.89 13.49
CA PRO A 28 -18.46 -1.96 14.54
C PRO A 28 -17.85 -0.69 13.94
N ASP A 29 -18.09 0.45 14.60
CA ASP A 29 -17.48 1.72 14.20
C ASP A 29 -15.96 1.54 14.13
N THR A 30 -15.38 1.86 12.97
CA THR A 30 -13.96 1.70 12.68
C THR A 30 -13.11 2.66 13.53
N GLY A 31 -13.68 3.77 14.02
CA GLY A 31 -12.93 4.76 14.78
C GLY A 31 -11.83 5.40 13.93
N TRP A 32 -12.19 6.05 12.82
CA TRP A 32 -11.26 6.63 11.83
C TRP A 32 -10.28 7.69 12.39
N LEU A 33 -10.50 8.15 13.62
CA LEU A 33 -9.69 9.18 14.29
C LEU A 33 -8.76 8.61 15.37
N THR A 34 -8.91 7.35 15.79
CA THR A 34 -8.23 6.82 16.99
C THR A 34 -7.00 5.95 16.70
N HIS A 35 -6.91 5.35 15.51
CA HIS A 35 -5.85 4.38 15.19
C HIS A 35 -4.83 4.93 14.18
N PRO A 36 -3.56 4.47 14.22
CA PRO A 36 -2.55 4.91 13.27
C PRO A 36 -2.76 4.34 11.86
N ALA A 37 -3.43 3.19 11.73
CA ALA A 37 -3.67 2.59 10.43
C ALA A 37 -4.95 1.72 10.41
N TYR A 38 -5.39 1.41 9.20
CA TYR A 38 -6.59 0.63 8.91
C TYR A 38 -6.34 -0.32 7.73
N VAL A 39 -7.04 -1.45 7.71
CA VAL A 39 -7.07 -2.38 6.57
C VAL A 39 -8.48 -2.43 6.00
N TRP A 40 -8.63 -2.09 4.73
CA TRP A 40 -9.90 -2.14 4.00
C TRP A 40 -10.13 -3.53 3.41
N THR A 41 -11.33 -4.08 3.61
CA THR A 41 -11.73 -5.42 3.17
C THR A 41 -12.67 -5.41 1.96
N GLY A 42 -13.01 -4.24 1.43
CA GLY A 42 -13.93 -4.08 0.30
C GLY A 42 -15.30 -3.53 0.71
N SER A 43 -15.71 -3.73 1.95
CA SER A 43 -16.96 -3.19 2.50
C SER A 43 -16.82 -2.62 3.90
N THR A 44 -15.81 -3.07 4.64
CA THR A 44 -15.54 -2.66 6.02
C THR A 44 -14.05 -2.37 6.20
N ALA A 45 -13.72 -1.70 7.29
CA ALA A 45 -12.35 -1.45 7.68
C ALA A 45 -12.06 -2.08 9.05
N ARG A 46 -10.85 -2.63 9.18
CA ARG A 46 -10.30 -3.10 10.45
C ARG A 46 -9.24 -2.13 10.94
N ALA A 47 -9.39 -1.65 12.16
CA ALA A 47 -8.37 -0.86 12.84
C ALA A 47 -7.08 -1.65 13.09
N VAL A 48 -5.95 -0.95 13.03
CA VAL A 48 -4.62 -1.47 13.37
C VAL A 48 -4.07 -0.66 14.54
N GLU A 49 -3.87 -1.31 15.68
CA GLU A 49 -3.43 -0.65 16.91
C GLU A 49 -2.04 -0.03 16.80
N ARG A 50 -1.12 -0.70 16.08
CA ARG A 50 0.25 -0.25 15.87
C ARG A 50 0.65 -0.33 14.40
N LEU A 51 1.11 0.80 13.84
CA LEU A 51 1.70 0.82 12.52
C LEU A 51 3.16 0.33 12.60
N ASP A 52 3.36 -0.95 12.35
CA ASP A 52 4.70 -1.53 12.26
C ASP A 52 5.43 -1.03 11.01
N ALA A 53 6.58 -0.41 11.21
CA ALA A 53 7.45 0.07 10.15
C ALA A 53 8.90 0.15 10.63
N PRO A 54 9.89 -0.20 9.78
CA PRO A 54 11.29 0.03 10.12
C PRO A 54 11.55 1.52 10.34
N ALA A 55 12.56 1.85 11.15
CA ALA A 55 13.03 3.22 11.26
C ALA A 55 13.55 3.71 9.89
N LEU A 56 13.34 5.00 9.59
CA LEU A 56 13.76 5.60 8.31
C LEU A 56 15.27 5.47 8.07
N ASP A 57 16.08 5.46 9.12
CA ASP A 57 17.54 5.35 9.05
C ASP A 57 18.03 3.94 8.69
N LEU A 58 17.17 2.93 8.88
CA LEU A 58 17.43 1.54 8.48
C LEU A 58 17.11 1.31 6.99
N LEU A 59 16.33 2.22 6.38
CA LEU A 59 16.02 2.20 4.95
C LEU A 59 17.17 2.85 4.16
N ARG A 60 18.23 2.07 3.93
CA ARG A 60 19.47 2.48 3.24
C ARG A 60 19.47 2.10 1.76
N GLY A 61 20.22 2.84 0.95
CA GLY A 61 20.34 2.62 -0.50
C GLY A 61 19.13 3.09 -1.31
N ILE A 62 18.22 3.83 -0.67
CA ILE A 62 17.03 4.44 -1.29
C ILE A 62 16.82 5.87 -0.78
N ASP A 63 17.89 6.58 -0.43
CA ASP A 63 17.80 7.85 0.32
C ASP A 63 17.02 8.94 -0.44
N THR A 64 17.25 9.09 -1.74
CA THR A 64 16.49 10.03 -2.58
C THR A 64 15.01 9.64 -2.69
N GLN A 65 14.70 8.35 -2.85
CA GLN A 65 13.31 7.86 -2.89
C GLN A 65 12.62 8.12 -1.54
N LYS A 66 13.33 7.82 -0.44
CA LYS A 66 12.88 8.02 0.94
C LYS A 66 12.55 9.47 1.21
N GLU A 67 13.45 10.40 0.87
CA GLU A 67 13.23 11.83 1.06
C GLU A 67 11.98 12.33 0.33
N ARG A 68 11.79 11.92 -0.93
CA ARG A 68 10.61 12.29 -1.73
C ARG A 68 9.30 11.79 -1.10
N VAL A 69 9.27 10.53 -0.64
CA VAL A 69 8.09 9.95 0.03
C VAL A 69 7.82 10.67 1.35
N VAL A 70 8.84 10.81 2.21
CA VAL A 70 8.71 11.44 3.53
C VAL A 70 8.23 12.87 3.41
N THR A 71 8.80 13.65 2.50
CA THR A 71 8.40 15.04 2.25
C THR A 71 6.94 15.14 1.82
N ASN A 72 6.50 14.28 0.90
CA ASN A 72 5.12 14.30 0.41
C ASN A 72 4.11 13.88 1.49
N VAL A 73 4.43 12.86 2.29
CA VAL A 73 3.58 12.41 3.41
C VAL A 73 3.54 13.45 4.53
N ALA A 74 4.65 14.13 4.82
CA ALA A 74 4.68 15.24 5.78
C ALA A 74 3.78 16.40 5.35
N ARG A 75 3.79 16.77 4.05
CA ARG A 75 2.85 17.77 3.50
C ARG A 75 1.40 17.35 3.68
N LEU A 76 1.08 16.09 3.38
CA LEU A 76 -0.27 15.55 3.60
C LEU A 76 -0.69 15.69 5.06
N ALA A 77 0.17 15.27 6.01
CA ALA A 77 -0.12 15.35 7.44
C ALA A 77 -0.32 16.79 7.93
N ALA A 78 0.41 17.76 7.37
CA ALA A 78 0.23 19.18 7.64
C ALA A 78 -1.04 19.78 7.03
N GLY A 79 -1.75 19.03 6.16
CA GLY A 79 -2.91 19.52 5.42
C GLY A 79 -2.56 20.35 4.19
N HIS A 80 -1.30 20.32 3.76
CA HIS A 80 -0.83 20.99 2.54
C HIS A 80 -1.11 20.14 1.30
N ALA A 81 -0.95 20.75 0.12
CA ALA A 81 -0.99 20.02 -1.14
C ALA A 81 0.11 18.93 -1.16
N ALA A 82 -0.32 17.71 -1.50
CA ALA A 82 0.52 16.53 -1.66
C ALA A 82 0.08 15.78 -2.92
N HIS A 83 1.01 15.07 -3.55
CA HIS A 83 0.77 14.30 -4.76
C HIS A 83 0.31 12.88 -4.43
N ASP A 84 -0.47 12.30 -5.33
CA ASP A 84 -0.55 10.83 -5.39
C ASP A 84 0.78 10.25 -5.84
N MET A 85 1.12 9.11 -5.27
CA MET A 85 2.43 8.49 -5.43
C MET A 85 2.32 7.15 -6.16
N LEU A 86 3.17 6.96 -7.18
CA LEU A 86 3.44 5.66 -7.77
C LEU A 86 4.88 5.26 -7.43
N LEU A 87 5.04 4.19 -6.65
CA LEU A 87 6.33 3.61 -6.32
C LEU A 87 6.51 2.34 -7.15
N TRP A 88 7.43 2.37 -8.11
CA TRP A 88 7.59 1.28 -9.08
C TRP A 88 9.00 0.73 -9.10
N GLY A 89 9.15 -0.48 -9.63
CA GLY A 89 10.45 -1.10 -9.87
C GLY A 89 10.73 -2.30 -8.97
N SER A 90 12.00 -2.53 -8.64
CA SER A 90 12.49 -3.83 -8.18
C SER A 90 11.80 -4.35 -6.91
N ARG A 91 11.52 -5.66 -6.89
CA ARG A 91 10.91 -6.35 -5.74
C ARG A 91 11.88 -6.33 -4.55
N GLY A 92 11.34 -6.19 -3.35
CA GLY A 92 12.14 -6.26 -2.12
C GLY A 92 13.02 -5.05 -1.80
N MET A 93 12.86 -3.93 -2.52
CA MET A 93 13.62 -2.68 -2.31
C MET A 93 12.95 -1.68 -1.35
N GLY A 94 11.98 -2.13 -0.55
CA GLY A 94 11.43 -1.30 0.52
C GLY A 94 10.33 -0.30 0.11
N LYS A 95 9.68 -0.46 -1.04
CA LYS A 95 8.57 0.43 -1.48
C LYS A 95 7.44 0.55 -0.44
N SER A 96 6.88 -0.58 -0.02
CA SER A 96 5.82 -0.62 1.01
C SER A 96 6.38 -0.29 2.41
N ALA A 97 7.67 -0.55 2.65
CA ALA A 97 8.32 -0.22 3.92
C ALA A 97 8.51 1.29 4.10
N VAL A 98 8.92 2.01 3.05
CA VAL A 98 9.14 3.46 3.11
C VAL A 98 7.83 4.23 3.25
N LEU A 99 6.73 3.76 2.64
CA LEU A 99 5.40 4.34 2.84
C LEU A 99 4.96 4.25 4.30
N ARG A 100 5.05 3.05 4.90
CA ARG A 100 4.72 2.85 6.31
C ARG A 100 5.62 3.67 7.23
N ALA A 101 6.93 3.70 6.97
CA ALA A 101 7.89 4.46 7.76
C ALA A 101 7.65 5.98 7.65
N ALA A 102 7.31 6.48 6.46
CA ALA A 102 6.98 7.88 6.26
C ALA A 102 5.69 8.30 6.98
N VAL A 103 4.64 7.47 6.94
CA VAL A 103 3.41 7.75 7.70
C VAL A 103 3.67 7.70 9.19
N ARG A 104 4.42 6.70 9.68
CA ARG A 104 4.81 6.62 11.10
C ARG A 104 5.59 7.87 11.53
N ALA A 105 6.55 8.33 10.73
CA ALA A 105 7.31 9.54 11.03
C ALA A 105 6.41 10.80 11.05
N ALA A 106 5.48 10.91 10.11
CA ALA A 106 4.52 12.01 10.08
C ALA A 106 3.54 11.98 11.27
N GLN A 107 3.15 10.80 11.74
CA GLN A 107 2.36 10.62 12.97
C GLN A 107 3.12 11.02 14.22
N THR A 108 4.42 10.71 14.30
CA THR A 108 5.26 11.19 15.41
C THR A 108 5.37 12.72 15.39
N ALA A 109 5.56 13.33 14.23
CA ALA A 109 5.68 14.79 14.10
C ALA A 109 4.33 15.51 14.30
N ASN A 110 3.23 14.90 13.90
CA ASN A 110 1.88 15.47 13.94
C ASN A 110 0.86 14.40 14.39
N PRO A 111 0.78 14.08 15.69
CA PRO A 111 -0.10 13.03 16.20
C PRO A 111 -1.56 13.22 15.80
N GLY A 112 -2.21 12.13 15.38
CA GLY A 112 -3.63 12.12 14.97
C GLY A 112 -3.92 12.76 13.60
N ARG A 113 -2.97 13.45 12.97
CA ARG A 113 -3.25 14.21 11.72
C ARG A 113 -3.30 13.36 10.47
N VAL A 114 -2.61 12.23 10.44
CA VAL A 114 -2.58 11.30 9.30
C VAL A 114 -2.78 9.84 9.73
N ALA A 115 -3.46 9.06 8.90
CA ALA A 115 -3.57 7.60 9.01
C ALA A 115 -3.20 6.91 7.68
N LEU A 116 -2.69 5.68 7.80
CA LEU A 116 -2.51 4.78 6.66
C LEU A 116 -3.76 3.90 6.49
N VAL A 117 -4.27 3.77 5.27
CA VAL A 117 -5.33 2.80 4.97
C VAL A 117 -4.81 1.84 3.91
N GLN A 118 -4.55 0.59 4.29
CA GLN A 118 -4.12 -0.44 3.34
C GLN A 118 -5.34 -1.05 2.64
N VAL A 119 -5.26 -1.11 1.31
CA VAL A 119 -6.27 -1.71 0.45
C VAL A 119 -5.63 -2.88 -0.29
N ALA A 120 -6.20 -4.07 -0.12
CA ALA A 120 -5.83 -5.24 -0.92
C ALA A 120 -6.42 -5.14 -2.33
N GLN A 121 -5.82 -5.85 -3.29
CA GLN A 121 -6.25 -5.80 -4.69
C GLN A 121 -7.70 -6.28 -4.88
N GLU A 122 -8.11 -7.28 -4.10
CA GLU A 122 -9.45 -7.85 -4.11
C GLU A 122 -10.51 -6.89 -3.55
N ALA A 123 -10.07 -5.88 -2.80
CA ALA A 123 -10.92 -4.89 -2.13
C ALA A 123 -11.07 -3.58 -2.92
N LEU A 124 -10.50 -3.49 -4.13
CA LEU A 124 -10.50 -2.27 -4.96
C LEU A 124 -11.89 -1.78 -5.35
N SER A 125 -12.85 -2.69 -5.53
CA SER A 125 -14.24 -2.36 -5.90
C SER A 125 -14.94 -1.48 -4.86
N GLY A 126 -14.55 -1.58 -3.59
CA GLY A 126 -15.12 -0.80 -2.48
C GLY A 126 -14.41 0.53 -2.19
N VAL A 127 -13.37 0.89 -2.93
CA VAL A 127 -12.56 2.08 -2.59
C VAL A 127 -13.34 3.38 -2.75
N THR A 128 -14.30 3.44 -3.67
CA THR A 128 -15.17 4.61 -3.82
C THR A 128 -15.98 4.89 -2.54
N SER A 129 -16.61 3.88 -1.93
CA SER A 129 -17.35 4.06 -0.68
C SER A 129 -16.42 4.36 0.49
N LEU A 130 -15.20 3.79 0.48
CA LEU A 130 -14.15 4.18 1.41
C LEU A 130 -13.82 5.67 1.28
N PHE A 131 -13.65 6.21 0.06
CA PHE A 131 -13.39 7.64 -0.12
C PHE A 131 -14.50 8.51 0.43
N ALA A 132 -15.77 8.19 0.18
CA ALA A 132 -16.88 8.93 0.77
C ALA A 132 -16.79 8.97 2.30
N THR A 133 -16.55 7.81 2.92
CA THR A 133 -16.40 7.67 4.37
C THR A 133 -15.23 8.48 4.92
N LEU A 134 -14.07 8.43 4.26
CA LEU A 134 -12.87 9.16 4.69
C LEU A 134 -13.02 10.68 4.49
N GLY A 135 -13.77 11.11 3.47
CA GLY A 135 -14.02 12.52 3.17
C GLY A 135 -14.79 13.27 4.27
N GLU A 136 -15.59 12.55 5.05
CA GLU A 136 -16.35 13.10 6.18
C GLU A 136 -15.50 13.31 7.45
N GLN A 137 -14.27 12.79 7.47
CA GLN A 137 -13.42 12.84 8.65
C GLN A 137 -12.48 14.04 8.61
N ASP A 138 -12.34 14.78 9.71
CA ASP A 138 -11.30 15.81 9.85
C ASP A 138 -9.92 15.21 10.18
N ARG A 139 -9.46 14.34 9.28
CA ARG A 139 -8.15 13.69 9.32
C ARG A 139 -7.66 13.46 7.90
N ARG A 140 -6.35 13.33 7.73
CA ARG A 140 -5.73 13.06 6.43
C ARG A 140 -5.46 11.56 6.30
N PHE A 141 -5.65 11.02 5.10
CA PHE A 141 -5.46 9.58 4.86
C PHE A 141 -4.55 9.34 3.67
N LEU A 142 -3.57 8.47 3.86
CA LEU A 142 -2.82 7.87 2.78
C LEU A 142 -3.41 6.49 2.50
N VAL A 143 -4.15 6.36 1.40
CA VAL A 143 -4.70 5.09 0.94
C VAL A 143 -3.62 4.38 0.12
N PHE A 144 -3.16 3.25 0.63
CA PHE A 144 -2.05 2.47 0.11
C PHE A 144 -2.54 1.17 -0.55
N ILE A 145 -2.18 0.99 -1.82
CA ILE A 145 -2.48 -0.20 -2.62
C ILE A 145 -1.15 -0.90 -2.91
N ASP A 146 -0.98 -2.11 -2.36
CA ASP A 146 0.26 -2.88 -2.49
C ASP A 146 0.26 -3.77 -3.74
N ASP A 147 1.43 -3.93 -4.34
CA ASP A 147 1.72 -4.83 -5.48
C ASP A 147 0.66 -4.86 -6.59
N LEU A 148 0.24 -3.70 -7.09
CA LEU A 148 -0.71 -3.69 -8.19
C LEU A 148 -0.05 -4.25 -9.47
N GLY A 149 -0.57 -5.39 -9.90
CA GLY A 149 -0.32 -5.97 -11.22
C GLY A 149 -1.04 -5.18 -12.30
N PHE A 150 -0.40 -5.06 -13.47
CA PHE A 150 -1.00 -4.47 -14.66
C PHE A 150 -1.20 -5.55 -15.72
N GLU A 151 -1.71 -6.73 -15.34
CA GLU A 151 -1.89 -7.83 -16.29
C GLU A 151 -3.10 -7.59 -17.20
N GLU A 152 -3.08 -8.15 -18.41
CA GLU A 152 -4.13 -7.94 -19.43
C GLU A 152 -5.50 -8.47 -18.97
N ASN A 153 -5.52 -9.47 -18.08
CA ASN A 153 -6.73 -10.01 -17.47
C ASN A 153 -7.22 -9.22 -16.24
N ASP A 154 -6.46 -8.22 -15.79
CA ASP A 154 -6.71 -7.47 -14.55
C ASP A 154 -7.46 -6.16 -14.82
N GLY A 155 -8.32 -6.15 -15.85
CA GLY A 155 -8.83 -4.92 -16.48
C GLY A 155 -9.55 -3.96 -15.52
N ALA A 156 -10.08 -4.43 -14.39
CA ALA A 156 -10.77 -3.57 -13.43
C ALA A 156 -9.82 -2.61 -12.69
N GLY A 157 -8.64 -3.08 -12.24
CA GLY A 157 -7.75 -2.31 -11.37
C GLY A 157 -7.21 -1.02 -12.00
N PRO A 158 -6.52 -1.09 -13.15
CA PRO A 158 -5.98 0.09 -13.84
C PRO A 158 -7.06 1.08 -14.28
N ARG A 159 -8.25 0.59 -14.69
CA ARG A 159 -9.39 1.46 -15.06
C ARG A 159 -9.95 2.23 -13.87
N LEU A 160 -10.11 1.57 -12.71
CA LEU A 160 -10.55 2.23 -11.48
C LEU A 160 -9.54 3.28 -11.00
N LEU A 161 -8.26 2.95 -11.01
CA LEU A 161 -7.20 3.91 -10.69
C LEU A 161 -7.18 5.10 -11.63
N ARG A 162 -7.37 4.86 -12.93
CA ARG A 162 -7.47 5.91 -13.94
C ARG A 162 -8.56 6.91 -13.57
N SER A 163 -9.76 6.40 -13.24
CA SER A 163 -10.92 7.20 -12.82
C SER A 163 -10.64 8.05 -11.57
N TRP A 164 -10.01 7.47 -10.54
CA TRP A 164 -9.72 8.20 -9.30
C TRP A 164 -8.64 9.28 -9.45
N LEU A 165 -7.73 9.12 -10.41
CA LEU A 165 -6.68 10.10 -10.70
C LEU A 165 -7.16 11.22 -11.65
N GLU A 166 -8.11 10.94 -12.54
CA GLU A 166 -8.70 11.90 -13.47
C GLU A 166 -9.72 12.84 -12.82
N GLY A 167 -10.21 12.49 -11.63
CA GLY A 167 -11.31 13.22 -11.00
C GLY A 167 -12.64 12.96 -11.70
N GLY A 168 -13.06 11.70 -11.76
CA GLY A 168 -14.39 11.31 -12.23
C GLY A 168 -15.54 11.95 -11.44
N VAL A 169 -16.78 11.59 -11.80
CA VAL A 169 -18.01 12.19 -11.23
C VAL A 169 -18.05 12.16 -9.70
N GLU A 170 -17.52 11.10 -9.09
CA GLU A 170 -17.27 11.02 -7.65
C GLU A 170 -15.83 11.45 -7.38
N ALA A 171 -15.65 12.74 -7.10
CA ALA A 171 -14.34 13.32 -6.85
C ALA A 171 -13.72 12.74 -5.56
N ARG A 172 -12.46 12.31 -5.65
CA ARG A 172 -11.72 11.88 -4.46
C ARG A 172 -11.57 13.05 -3.48
N PRO A 173 -11.83 12.85 -2.18
CA PRO A 173 -11.73 13.90 -1.19
C PRO A 173 -10.33 14.54 -1.11
N ALA A 174 -10.29 15.83 -0.79
CA ALA A 174 -9.05 16.59 -0.69
C ALA A 174 -8.11 16.08 0.43
N ASN A 175 -8.67 15.48 1.48
CA ASN A 175 -7.95 14.91 2.61
C ASN A 175 -7.37 13.50 2.34
N VAL A 176 -7.61 12.91 1.16
CA VAL A 176 -7.16 11.57 0.81
C VAL A 176 -6.13 11.61 -0.32
N ARG A 177 -4.99 10.93 -0.14
CA ARG A 177 -4.01 10.69 -1.21
C ARG A 177 -3.77 9.21 -1.43
N LEU A 178 -3.48 8.86 -2.68
CA LEU A 178 -3.18 7.49 -3.07
C LEU A 178 -1.67 7.25 -3.09
N ALA A 179 -1.26 6.09 -2.60
CA ALA A 179 0.06 5.53 -2.82
C ALA A 179 -0.10 4.13 -3.42
N VAL A 180 0.40 3.93 -4.63
CA VAL A 180 0.36 2.65 -5.31
C VAL A 180 1.77 2.13 -5.46
N THR A 181 1.98 0.86 -5.13
CA THR A 181 3.25 0.20 -5.46
C THR A 181 3.08 -0.77 -6.61
N SER A 182 4.10 -0.87 -7.46
CA SER A 182 4.13 -1.89 -8.50
C SER A 182 5.53 -2.46 -8.71
N ASN A 183 5.56 -3.73 -9.11
CA ASN A 183 6.79 -4.47 -9.31
C ASN A 183 7.31 -4.43 -10.77
N ARG A 184 6.57 -3.82 -11.70
CA ARG A 184 6.95 -3.74 -13.11
C ARG A 184 7.64 -2.40 -13.43
N ARG A 185 8.89 -2.43 -13.91
CA ARG A 185 9.58 -1.25 -14.45
C ARG A 185 8.94 -0.78 -15.77
N ALA A 186 8.38 -1.72 -16.53
CA ALA A 186 7.73 -1.51 -17.82
C ALA A 186 6.50 -0.59 -17.77
N ILE A 187 5.98 -0.25 -16.58
CA ILE A 187 4.90 0.73 -16.44
C ILE A 187 5.39 2.15 -16.81
N VAL A 188 6.69 2.41 -16.63
CA VAL A 188 7.27 3.76 -16.77
C VAL A 188 8.46 3.79 -17.76
N SER A 189 8.87 2.63 -18.30
CA SER A 189 10.00 2.54 -19.24
C SER A 189 9.57 2.06 -20.63
N ARG A 190 9.83 2.88 -21.67
CA ARG A 190 9.60 2.56 -23.10
C ARG A 190 10.62 1.57 -23.70
N THR A 191 11.11 0.58 -22.95
CA THR A 191 12.20 -0.26 -23.45
C THR A 191 11.70 -1.19 -24.57
N MET A 192 12.28 -1.03 -25.77
CA MET A 192 11.83 -1.53 -27.07
C MET A 192 12.05 -3.05 -27.31
N SER A 193 11.68 -3.91 -26.37
CA SER A 193 11.99 -5.34 -26.51
C SER A 193 10.87 -6.27 -26.06
N GLU A 194 9.71 -6.18 -26.72
CA GLU A 194 8.69 -7.24 -26.75
C GLU A 194 7.99 -7.20 -28.13
N GLN A 195 8.62 -7.81 -29.15
CA GLN A 195 7.98 -8.16 -30.42
C GLN A 195 7.86 -9.68 -30.41
N ASP A 196 6.63 -10.20 -30.28
CA ASP A 196 6.14 -11.46 -30.87
C ASP A 196 4.86 -11.94 -30.15
N ASP A 197 3.79 -11.14 -30.18
CA ASP A 197 2.42 -11.64 -29.92
C ASP A 197 1.37 -10.84 -30.72
N PRO A 198 0.24 -11.44 -31.18
CA PRO A 198 -0.76 -10.80 -32.04
C PRO A 198 -1.65 -9.72 -31.39
N ILE A 199 -1.47 -9.39 -30.12
CA ILE A 199 -2.18 -8.31 -29.41
C ILE A 199 -1.24 -7.11 -29.36
N ASN A 200 -1.62 -5.98 -29.96
CA ASN A 200 -0.78 -4.80 -30.19
C ASN A 200 -0.05 -4.35 -28.90
N PRO A 201 1.22 -4.78 -28.65
CA PRO A 201 1.87 -4.64 -27.34
C PRO A 201 2.14 -3.17 -26.99
N ARG A 202 2.21 -2.33 -28.02
CA ARG A 202 2.44 -0.89 -27.93
C ARG A 202 1.29 -0.17 -27.23
N ASP A 203 0.05 -0.55 -27.52
CA ASP A 203 -1.14 0.10 -26.96
C ASP A 203 -1.23 -0.16 -25.44
N VAL A 204 -0.90 -1.38 -25.00
CA VAL A 204 -0.88 -1.75 -23.58
C VAL A 204 0.23 -1.01 -22.82
N VAL A 205 1.40 -0.82 -23.43
CA VAL A 205 2.50 -0.05 -22.85
C VAL A 205 2.14 1.43 -22.74
N ASP A 206 1.55 2.00 -23.80
CA ASP A 206 1.13 3.40 -23.81
C ASP A 206 0.01 3.66 -22.78
N ASP A 207 -0.93 2.73 -22.60
CA ASP A 207 -1.98 2.83 -21.58
C ASP A 207 -1.43 2.81 -20.14
N ARG A 208 -0.40 1.99 -19.88
CA ARG A 208 0.29 1.93 -18.59
C ARG A 208 1.09 3.20 -18.31
N LEU A 209 1.78 3.74 -19.33
CA LEU A 209 2.49 5.01 -19.25
C LEU A 209 1.52 6.17 -18.98
N ALA A 210 0.40 6.22 -19.72
CA ALA A 210 -0.63 7.23 -19.54
C ALA A 210 -1.27 7.21 -18.15
N LEU A 211 -1.30 6.05 -17.49
CA LEU A 211 -1.71 5.98 -16.08
C LEU A 211 -0.60 6.45 -15.13
N ALA A 212 0.65 6.06 -15.39
CA ALA A 212 1.79 6.47 -14.57
C ALA A 212 1.98 7.99 -14.55
N ASP A 213 1.79 8.65 -15.69
CA ASP A 213 1.93 10.11 -15.84
C ASP A 213 0.90 10.91 -15.03
N ARG A 214 -0.18 10.27 -14.56
CA ARG A 214 -1.21 10.92 -13.73
C ARG A 214 -0.83 10.99 -12.26
N PHE A 215 0.15 10.21 -11.84
CA PHE A 215 0.69 10.34 -10.49
C PHE A 215 1.60 11.56 -10.45
N GLY A 216 1.22 12.55 -9.64
CA GLY A 216 2.06 13.73 -9.42
C GLY A 216 3.44 13.42 -8.84
N LEU A 217 3.62 12.22 -8.25
CA LEU A 217 4.93 11.74 -7.80
C LEU A 217 5.19 10.28 -8.21
N SER A 218 5.95 10.10 -9.29
CA SER A 218 6.44 8.78 -9.73
C SER A 218 7.87 8.54 -9.22
N ILE A 219 8.10 7.42 -8.52
CA ILE A 219 9.35 7.10 -7.82
C ILE A 219 9.84 5.71 -8.22
N GLY A 220 10.99 5.67 -8.91
CA GLY A 220 11.65 4.43 -9.33
C GLY A 220 12.55 3.86 -8.24
N PHE A 221 12.38 2.56 -7.97
CA PHE A 221 13.22 1.72 -7.14
C PHE A 221 14.00 0.75 -8.03
N HIS A 222 15.33 0.82 -7.96
CA HIS A 222 16.23 0.06 -8.83
C HIS A 222 16.77 -1.18 -8.14
N ASN A 223 17.45 -2.05 -8.91
CA ASN A 223 18.07 -3.24 -8.35
C ASN A 223 19.11 -2.86 -7.28
N CYS A 224 19.19 -3.69 -6.24
CA CYS A 224 20.19 -3.52 -5.19
C CYS A 224 21.58 -3.87 -5.72
N ASP A 225 22.46 -2.88 -5.80
CA ASP A 225 23.87 -3.12 -6.04
C ASP A 225 24.54 -3.71 -4.78
N GLN A 226 25.79 -4.16 -4.93
CA GLN A 226 26.51 -4.76 -3.82
C GLN A 226 26.74 -3.78 -2.65
N PRO A 227 27.19 -2.52 -2.89
CA PRO A 227 27.41 -1.58 -1.81
C PRO A 227 26.13 -1.30 -1.02
N SER A 228 24.99 -1.08 -1.70
CA SER A 228 23.71 -0.86 -1.02
C SER A 228 23.26 -2.07 -0.22
N TYR A 229 23.43 -3.28 -0.77
CA TYR A 229 23.10 -4.52 -0.08
C TYR A 229 23.88 -4.67 1.23
N LEU A 230 25.20 -4.45 1.19
CA LEU A 230 26.04 -4.49 2.39
C LEU A 230 25.72 -3.34 3.36
N ALA A 231 25.41 -2.14 2.85
CA ALA A 231 25.04 -1.00 3.69
C ALA A 231 23.74 -1.24 4.47
N ILE A 232 22.77 -1.92 3.87
CA ILE A 232 21.51 -2.32 4.54
C ILE A 232 21.83 -3.29 5.69
N ILE A 233 22.61 -4.34 5.44
CA ILE A 233 23.00 -5.32 6.46
C ILE A 233 23.79 -4.63 7.58
N ALA A 234 24.76 -3.79 7.24
CA ALA A 234 25.53 -3.01 8.19
C ALA A 234 24.63 -2.18 9.12
N GLY A 235 23.60 -1.53 8.57
CA GLY A 235 22.66 -0.73 9.35
C GLY A 235 21.87 -1.56 10.36
N TYR A 236 21.30 -2.68 9.93
CA TYR A 236 20.57 -3.57 10.83
C TYR A 236 21.49 -4.27 11.84
N ALA A 237 22.67 -4.70 11.42
CA ALA A 237 23.64 -5.34 12.31
C ALA A 237 24.11 -4.38 13.40
N GLN A 238 24.32 -3.09 13.07
CA GLN A 238 24.60 -2.06 14.05
C GLN A 238 23.44 -1.86 15.04
N GLU A 239 22.21 -1.74 14.54
CA GLU A 239 21.00 -1.54 15.36
C GLU A 239 20.80 -2.66 16.38
N PHE A 240 21.00 -3.93 15.97
CA PHE A 240 20.76 -5.10 16.81
C PHE A 240 22.02 -5.65 17.49
N GLY A 241 23.17 -5.01 17.30
CA GLY A 241 24.46 -5.45 17.80
C GLY A 241 24.83 -6.86 17.32
N LEU A 242 24.65 -7.14 16.03
CA LEU A 242 24.96 -8.42 15.40
C LEU A 242 26.35 -8.39 14.77
N GLU A 243 27.11 -9.45 15.01
CA GLU A 243 28.35 -9.70 14.28
C GLU A 243 28.02 -10.25 12.88
N TRP A 244 28.75 -9.77 11.88
CA TRP A 244 28.53 -10.18 10.49
C TRP A 244 29.78 -9.92 9.66
N GLU A 245 29.93 -10.69 8.59
CA GLU A 245 31.05 -10.57 7.67
C GLU A 245 30.52 -10.36 6.24
N PRO A 246 31.07 -9.40 5.46
CA PRO A 246 30.64 -9.15 4.09
C PRO A 246 30.69 -10.41 3.21
N GLY A 247 31.67 -11.30 3.43
CA GLY A 247 31.79 -12.55 2.67
C GLY A 247 30.56 -13.46 2.83
N ASP A 248 30.15 -13.74 4.07
CA ASP A 248 28.99 -14.58 4.38
C ASP A 248 27.68 -13.95 3.88
N ALA A 249 27.55 -12.63 4.03
CA ALA A 249 26.42 -11.87 3.49
C ALA A 249 26.28 -12.01 1.96
N LEU A 250 27.41 -11.98 1.23
CA LEU A 250 27.42 -12.13 -0.23
C LEU A 250 27.13 -13.57 -0.64
N GLU A 251 27.66 -14.56 0.05
CA GLU A 251 27.32 -15.97 -0.18
C GLU A 251 25.84 -16.25 0.07
N TRP A 252 25.24 -15.66 1.11
CA TRP A 252 23.81 -15.71 1.34
C TRP A 252 23.01 -15.17 0.15
N SER A 253 23.40 -14.00 -0.37
CA SER A 253 22.72 -13.39 -1.53
C SER A 253 22.83 -14.27 -2.79
N ARG A 254 23.98 -14.92 -3.01
CA ARG A 254 24.20 -15.84 -4.13
C ARG A 254 23.31 -17.08 -4.01
N ARG A 255 23.22 -17.69 -2.82
CA ARG A 255 22.31 -18.82 -2.55
C ARG A 255 20.84 -18.46 -2.78
N ARG A 256 20.45 -17.23 -2.46
CA ARG A 256 19.09 -16.70 -2.70
C ARG A 256 18.85 -16.25 -4.14
N GLY A 257 19.89 -16.17 -4.97
CA GLY A 257 19.82 -15.74 -6.36
C GLY A 257 19.51 -14.25 -6.55
N ALA A 258 19.56 -13.42 -5.50
CA ALA A 258 19.20 -12.00 -5.59
C ALA A 258 19.82 -11.16 -4.46
N ARG A 259 20.02 -9.87 -4.76
CA ARG A 259 20.28 -8.82 -3.75
C ARG A 259 19.06 -7.91 -3.66
N SER A 260 18.53 -7.75 -2.45
CA SER A 260 17.45 -6.82 -2.15
C SER A 260 17.43 -6.53 -0.64
N GLY A 261 16.73 -5.48 -0.22
CA GLY A 261 16.48 -5.22 1.20
C GLY A 261 15.77 -6.38 1.90
N ARG A 262 14.87 -7.10 1.19
CA ARG A 262 14.23 -8.31 1.70
C ARG A 262 15.25 -9.43 1.97
N VAL A 263 16.17 -9.68 1.04
CA VAL A 263 17.21 -10.72 1.22
C VAL A 263 18.18 -10.31 2.33
N ALA A 264 18.52 -9.03 2.44
CA ALA A 264 19.32 -8.50 3.53
C ALA A 264 18.63 -8.70 4.89
N TRP A 265 17.33 -8.41 5.01
CA TRP A 265 16.56 -8.67 6.22
C TRP A 265 16.53 -10.15 6.61
N GLN A 266 16.38 -11.05 5.62
CA GLN A 266 16.44 -12.49 5.87
C GLN A 266 17.81 -12.93 6.40
N TYR A 267 18.88 -12.33 5.91
CA TYR A 267 20.23 -12.57 6.43
C TYR A 267 20.40 -12.02 7.86
N VAL A 268 19.88 -10.83 8.15
CA VAL A 268 19.87 -10.24 9.50
C VAL A 268 19.12 -11.13 10.49
N ASN A 269 17.96 -11.68 10.09
CA ASN A 269 17.22 -12.63 10.92
C ASN A 269 18.01 -13.92 11.18
N GLU A 270 18.74 -14.43 10.19
CA GLU A 270 19.64 -15.57 10.36
C GLU A 270 20.75 -15.25 11.39
N LEU A 271 21.38 -14.08 11.29
CA LEU A 271 22.39 -13.64 12.25
C LEU A 271 21.82 -13.50 13.67
N ALA A 272 20.64 -12.90 13.82
CA ALA A 272 19.96 -12.77 15.09
C ALA A 272 19.62 -14.14 15.70
N GLY A 273 19.15 -15.08 14.87
CA GLY A 273 18.90 -16.47 15.26
C GLY A 273 20.17 -17.17 15.76
N ARG A 274 21.30 -17.05 15.05
CA ARG A 274 22.60 -17.59 15.47
C ARG A 274 23.10 -16.97 16.78
N ALA A 275 22.81 -15.68 17.00
CA ALA A 275 23.17 -14.95 18.20
C ALA A 275 22.18 -15.13 19.37
N GLY A 276 21.10 -15.89 19.19
CA GLY A 276 20.07 -16.09 20.21
C GLY A 276 19.26 -14.84 20.56
N LYS A 277 19.15 -13.88 19.64
CA LYS A 277 18.44 -12.60 19.84
C LYS A 277 17.05 -12.62 19.22
N ALA A 278 16.09 -12.02 19.92
CA ALA A 278 14.78 -11.67 19.37
C ALA A 278 14.83 -10.23 18.83
N ILE A 279 14.43 -10.05 17.56
CA ILE A 279 14.41 -8.76 16.85
C ILE A 279 13.09 -8.58 16.08
#